data_AF-A0A9D5UAP3-F1
#
_entry.id   AF-A0A9D5UAP3-F1
#
_cell.length_a   1.000
_cell.length_b   1.000
_cell.length_c   1.000
_cell.angle_alpha   90.00
_cell.angle_beta   90.00
_cell.angle_gamma   90.00
#
_symmetry.space_group_name_H-M   'P 1'
#
loop_
_entity.id
_entity.type
_entity.pdbx_description
1 polymer ?
#
loop_
_entity_poly.entity_id
_entity_poly.type
_entity_poly.pdbx_seq_one_letter_code
_entity_poly.pdbx_strand_id
1 'polypeptide(L)'
;MDPDLVAFTDRLNAAFAQCGHEEVEGLIGFPQWKCTVASRIAAALLEEHGFGTWQLVEGRRLATPDVGKHVWLERDGLLYDPTIHQRDDFDAPLLGRNEHPLVNEQFAVYQRAAHDIDKHTGLKQARGRVQELVGMGS
;
A
#
# COMPACT_ATOMS: atom_id res chain seq x y z
N MET A 1 -17.00 5.57 -7.40
CA MET A 1 -16.03 5.25 -6.34
C MET A 1 -16.56 5.87 -5.06
N ASP A 2 -16.44 5.17 -3.93
CA ASP A 2 -16.90 5.64 -2.61
C ASP A 2 -16.11 6.90 -2.19
N PRO A 3 -16.75 8.06 -1.93
CA PRO A 3 -16.05 9.29 -1.57
C PRO A 3 -15.33 9.22 -0.23
N ASP A 4 -15.83 8.43 0.73
CA ASP A 4 -15.21 8.27 2.05
C ASP A 4 -13.93 7.45 1.93
N LEU A 5 -13.94 6.43 1.06
CA LEU A 5 -12.75 5.66 0.70
C LEU A 5 -11.67 6.56 0.07
N VAL A 6 -12.05 7.42 -0.88
CA VAL A 6 -11.12 8.35 -1.53
C VAL A 6 -10.47 9.27 -0.49
N ALA A 7 -11.29 9.96 0.31
CA ALA A 7 -10.80 10.86 1.35
C ALA A 7 -9.93 10.17 2.40
N PHE A 8 -10.24 8.91 2.73
CA PHE A 8 -9.40 8.11 3.62
C PHE A 8 -8.06 7.76 2.98
N THR A 9 -8.05 7.30 1.72
CA THR A 9 -6.80 6.99 1.02
C THR A 9 -5.91 8.22 0.80
N ASP A 10 -6.49 9.40 0.58
CA ASP A 10 -5.73 10.64 0.48
C ASP A 10 -4.98 10.97 1.78
N ARG A 11 -5.67 10.85 2.94
CA ARG A 11 -5.04 11.01 4.25
C ARG A 11 -3.97 9.96 4.52
N LEU A 12 -4.22 8.71 4.13
CA LEU A 12 -3.27 7.61 4.25
C LEU A 12 -2.01 7.84 3.40
N ASN A 13 -2.17 8.31 2.16
CA ASN A 13 -1.07 8.68 1.28
C ASN A 13 -0.25 9.85 1.85
N ALA A 14 -0.92 10.87 2.40
CA ALA A 14 -0.25 11.98 3.07
C ALA A 14 0.54 11.53 4.30
N ALA A 15 -0.01 10.61 5.11
CA ALA A 15 0.69 10.02 6.25
C ALA A 15 1.93 9.23 5.79
N PHE A 16 1.81 8.42 4.74
CA PHE A 16 2.96 7.70 4.16
C PHE A 16 4.05 8.64 3.64
N ALA A 17 3.68 9.74 2.97
CA ALA A 17 4.64 10.73 2.51
C ALA A 17 5.42 11.36 3.68
N GLN A 18 4.74 11.66 4.80
CA GLN A 18 5.38 12.19 6.01
C GLN A 18 6.33 11.17 6.66
N CYS A 19 5.96 9.89 6.71
CA CYS A 19 6.86 8.85 7.20
C CYS A 19 8.13 8.70 6.35
N GLY A 20 8.09 9.02 5.05
CA GLY A 20 9.24 9.01 4.14
C GLY A 20 10.43 9.85 4.59
N HIS A 21 10.18 10.82 5.47
CA HIS A 21 11.17 11.74 6.02
C HIS A 21 11.61 11.38 7.45
N GLU A 22 10.99 10.39 8.08
CA GLU A 22 11.26 9.97 9.46
C GLU A 22 11.82 8.54 9.51
N GLU A 23 12.78 8.28 10.39
CA GLU A 23 13.09 6.91 10.76
C GLU A 23 11.96 6.35 11.62
N VAL A 24 11.09 5.54 11.03
CA VAL A 24 10.24 4.63 11.79
C VAL A 24 11.15 3.51 12.29
N GLU A 25 11.32 3.36 13.61
CA GLU A 25 12.29 2.43 14.23
C GLU A 25 12.42 1.08 13.49
N GLY A 26 13.58 0.86 12.86
CA GLY A 26 13.88 -0.37 12.09
C GLY A 26 13.45 -0.38 10.61
N LEU A 27 12.84 0.69 10.11
CA LEU A 27 12.38 0.85 8.72
C LEU A 27 12.87 2.19 8.12
N ILE A 28 14.18 2.33 7.96
CA ILE A 28 14.80 3.49 7.31
C ILE A 28 14.20 3.69 5.90
N GLY A 29 13.76 4.91 5.61
CA GLY A 29 13.21 5.32 4.32
C GLY A 29 11.79 4.84 4.04
N PHE A 30 11.04 4.36 5.04
CA PHE A 30 9.65 3.93 4.84
C PHE A 30 8.75 5.08 4.36
N PRO A 31 7.92 4.90 3.30
CA PRO A 31 7.56 3.65 2.63
C PRO A 31 8.43 3.30 1.40
N GLN A 32 9.49 4.06 1.11
CA GLN A 32 10.35 3.85 -0.05
C GLN A 32 10.94 2.44 -0.08
N TRP A 33 10.72 1.71 -1.19
CA TRP A 33 11.15 0.31 -1.35
C TRP A 33 10.54 -0.68 -0.34
N LYS A 34 9.46 -0.30 0.36
CA LYS A 34 8.77 -1.12 1.35
C LYS A 34 7.31 -1.39 0.97
N CYS A 35 7.03 -1.63 -0.32
CA CYS A 35 5.68 -1.87 -0.84
C CYS A 35 4.91 -2.93 -0.04
N THR A 36 5.55 -4.03 0.37
CA THR A 36 4.91 -5.05 1.20
C THR A 36 4.45 -4.52 2.57
N VAL A 37 5.26 -3.68 3.22
CA VAL A 37 4.94 -3.12 4.53
C VAL A 37 3.84 -2.06 4.41
N ALA A 38 3.98 -1.15 3.45
CA ALA A 38 3.00 -0.09 3.19
C ALA A 38 1.63 -0.68 2.84
N SER A 39 1.58 -1.66 1.92
CA SER A 39 0.35 -2.34 1.53
C SER A 39 -0.26 -3.14 2.69
N ARG A 40 0.53 -3.76 3.57
CA ARG A 40 0.00 -4.41 4.78
C ARG A 40 -0.69 -3.42 5.71
N ILE A 41 0.00 -2.31 6.04
CA ILE A 41 -0.53 -1.27 6.93
C ILE A 41 -1.81 -0.66 6.33
N ALA A 42 -1.77 -0.35 5.03
CA ALA A 42 -2.93 0.13 4.29
C ALA A 42 -4.13 -0.82 4.40
N ALA A 43 -3.91 -2.13 4.19
CA ALA A 43 -5.00 -3.12 4.23
C ALA A 43 -5.70 -3.17 5.59
N ALA A 44 -4.93 -3.18 6.67
CA ALA A 44 -5.50 -3.20 8.02
C ALA A 44 -6.23 -1.90 8.36
N LEU A 45 -5.64 -0.74 8.02
CA LEU A 45 -6.29 0.54 8.30
C LEU A 45 -7.58 0.72 7.49
N LEU A 46 -7.61 0.24 6.24
CA LEU A 46 -8.82 0.22 5.43
C LEU A 46 -9.91 -0.66 6.07
N GLU A 47 -9.56 -1.86 6.52
CA GLU A 47 -10.51 -2.77 7.17
C GLU A 47 -11.04 -2.20 8.50
N GLU A 48 -10.17 -1.63 9.33
CA GLU A 48 -10.52 -1.04 10.62
C GLU A 48 -11.47 0.17 10.50
N HIS A 49 -11.40 0.89 9.38
CA HIS A 49 -12.29 2.02 9.10
C HIS A 49 -13.55 1.61 8.33
N GLY A 50 -13.83 0.31 8.21
CA GLY A 50 -15.06 -0.20 7.61
C GLY A 50 -15.02 -0.27 6.09
N PHE A 51 -13.87 -0.05 5.44
CA PHE A 51 -13.71 -0.21 4.00
C PHE A 51 -13.44 -1.66 3.58
N GLY A 52 -13.92 -2.63 4.36
CA GLY A 52 -13.86 -4.06 4.05
C GLY A 52 -12.44 -4.64 3.93
N THR A 53 -12.38 -5.92 3.58
CA THR A 53 -11.11 -6.66 3.50
C THR A 53 -10.43 -6.44 2.15
N TRP A 54 -9.17 -6.00 2.18
CA TRP A 54 -8.32 -5.87 1.00
C TRP A 54 -7.26 -6.97 0.98
N GLN A 55 -7.13 -7.66 -0.15
CA GLN A 55 -6.14 -8.71 -0.34
C GLN A 55 -4.80 -8.12 -0.76
N LEU A 56 -3.72 -8.60 -0.16
CA LEU A 56 -2.37 -8.33 -0.65
C LEU A 56 -2.13 -9.15 -1.91
N VAL A 57 -1.65 -8.49 -2.96
CA VAL A 57 -1.28 -9.13 -4.21
C VAL A 57 0.18 -8.85 -4.48
N GLU A 58 0.98 -9.91 -4.60
CA GLU A 58 2.38 -9.84 -5.01
C GLU A 58 2.47 -10.17 -6.50
N GLY A 59 3.00 -9.23 -7.27
CA GLY A 59 3.34 -9.40 -8.68
C GLY A 59 4.85 -9.40 -8.91
N ARG A 60 5.27 -10.06 -9.99
CA ARG A 60 6.64 -9.98 -10.51
C ARG A 60 6.65 -9.30 -11.86
N ARG A 61 7.56 -8.34 -12.05
CA ARG A 61 7.69 -7.63 -13.32
C ARG A 61 8.10 -8.61 -14.43
N LEU A 62 7.36 -8.63 -15.53
CA LEU A 62 7.60 -9.55 -16.66
C LEU A 62 8.94 -9.28 -17.35
N ALA A 63 9.29 -8.00 -17.54
CA ALA A 63 10.53 -7.59 -18.20
C ALA A 63 11.80 -7.84 -17.36
N THR A 64 11.67 -7.89 -16.02
CA THR A 64 12.80 -8.09 -15.10
C THR A 64 12.38 -8.94 -13.88
N PRO A 65 12.14 -10.26 -14.06
CA PRO A 65 11.51 -11.11 -13.05
C PRO A 65 12.31 -11.25 -11.75
N ASP A 66 13.64 -11.14 -11.83
CA ASP A 66 14.56 -11.33 -10.70
C ASP A 66 14.73 -10.07 -9.83
N VAL A 67 14.26 -8.91 -10.30
CA VAL A 67 14.51 -7.60 -9.66
C VAL A 67 13.22 -6.91 -9.21
N GLY A 68 12.06 -7.28 -9.76
CA GLY A 68 10.84 -6.46 -9.65
C GLY A 68 9.67 -7.13 -8.94
N LYS A 69 9.84 -7.53 -7.67
CA LYS A 69 8.66 -7.85 -6.84
C LYS A 69 7.95 -6.56 -6.44
N HIS A 70 6.63 -6.56 -6.52
CA HIS A 70 5.81 -5.43 -6.09
C HIS A 70 4.53 -5.92 -5.40
N VAL A 71 4.05 -5.17 -4.42
CA VAL A 71 2.87 -5.55 -3.64
C VAL A 71 1.85 -4.43 -3.61
N TRP A 72 0.63 -4.72 -4.02
CA TRP A 72 -0.53 -3.81 -3.98
C TRP A 72 -1.72 -4.49 -3.30
N LEU A 73 -2.85 -3.78 -3.27
CA LEU A 73 -4.10 -4.23 -2.67
C LEU A 73 -5.22 -4.39 -3.70
N GLU A 74 -6.04 -5.42 -3.51
CA GLU A 74 -7.23 -5.67 -4.34
C GLU A 74 -8.47 -5.96 -3.51
N ARG A 75 -9.61 -5.38 -3.92
CA ARG A 75 -10.94 -5.67 -3.37
C ARG A 75 -12.00 -5.44 -4.45
N ASP A 76 -12.82 -6.45 -4.74
CA ASP A 76 -13.92 -6.37 -5.72
C ASP A 76 -13.50 -5.82 -7.09
N GLY A 77 -12.31 -6.21 -7.56
CA GLY A 77 -11.72 -5.73 -8.81
C GLY A 77 -11.11 -4.33 -8.74
N LEU A 78 -11.20 -3.62 -7.61
CA LEU A 78 -10.53 -2.34 -7.39
C LEU A 78 -9.09 -2.56 -6.93
N LEU A 79 -8.16 -1.83 -7.53
CA LEU A 79 -6.78 -1.77 -7.08
C LEU A 79 -6.54 -0.57 -6.16
N TYR A 80 -5.69 -0.76 -5.14
CA TYR A 80 -5.06 0.31 -4.38
C TYR A 80 -3.56 0.06 -4.24
N ASP A 81 -2.74 1.04 -4.61
CA ASP A 81 -1.29 0.98 -4.49
C ASP A 81 -0.72 2.29 -3.93
N PRO A 82 -0.35 2.31 -2.63
CA PRO A 82 0.21 3.49 -1.99
C PRO A 82 1.65 3.80 -2.44
N THR A 83 2.32 2.90 -3.16
CA THR A 83 3.76 2.99 -3.42
C THR A 83 4.14 3.05 -4.89
N ILE A 84 3.18 2.93 -5.82
CA ILE A 84 3.48 2.84 -7.24
C ILE A 84 4.23 4.06 -7.80
N HIS A 85 3.93 5.26 -7.27
CA HIS A 85 4.56 6.53 -7.64
C HIS A 85 6.04 6.64 -7.27
N GLN A 86 6.58 5.67 -6.54
CA GLN A 86 8.02 5.57 -6.30
C GLN A 86 8.78 5.06 -7.54
N ARG A 87 8.05 4.71 -8.60
CA ARG A 87 8.58 4.29 -9.89
C ARG A 87 8.46 5.45 -10.88
N ASP A 88 9.45 5.57 -11.76
CA ASP A 88 9.53 6.66 -12.75
C ASP A 88 8.33 6.72 -13.72
N ASP A 89 7.58 5.63 -13.84
CA ASP A 89 6.42 5.53 -14.74
C ASP A 89 5.12 6.10 -14.12
N PHE A 90 5.15 6.61 -12.88
CA PHE A 90 3.97 7.00 -12.11
C PHE A 90 4.18 8.25 -11.26
N ASP A 91 3.22 9.18 -11.35
CA ASP A 91 3.29 10.46 -10.61
C ASP A 91 2.50 10.45 -9.29
N ALA A 92 1.63 9.47 -9.05
CA ALA A 92 0.75 9.44 -7.88
C ALA A 92 0.37 8.02 -7.42
N PRO A 93 0.03 7.82 -6.13
CA PRO A 93 -0.62 6.59 -5.66
C PRO A 93 -1.85 6.23 -6.50
N LEU A 94 -2.16 4.94 -6.57
CA LEU A 94 -3.24 4.45 -7.40
C LEU A 94 -4.45 4.03 -6.56
N LEU A 95 -5.66 4.47 -6.91
CA LEU A 95 -6.92 3.93 -6.38
C LEU A 95 -7.95 3.72 -7.51
N GLY A 96 -8.68 2.61 -7.45
CA GLY A 96 -9.98 2.45 -8.12
C GLY A 96 -9.92 2.13 -9.61
N ARG A 97 -8.84 1.51 -10.09
CA ARG A 97 -8.80 0.96 -11.46
C ARG A 97 -9.21 -0.50 -11.46
N ASN A 98 -10.17 -0.82 -12.34
CA ASN A 98 -10.73 -2.15 -12.58
C ASN A 98 -9.81 -2.98 -13.49
N GLU A 99 -9.04 -2.28 -14.32
CA GLU A 99 -8.04 -2.80 -15.24
C GLU A 99 -6.87 -1.84 -15.19
N HIS A 100 -5.76 -2.26 -14.60
CA HIS A 100 -4.51 -1.52 -14.68
C HIS A 100 -3.53 -2.33 -15.52
N PRO A 101 -2.83 -1.71 -16.48
CA PRO A 101 -1.74 -2.35 -17.24
C PRO A 101 -0.68 -3.05 -16.35
N LEU A 102 -0.66 -2.73 -15.05
CA LEU A 102 0.20 -3.36 -14.06
C LEU A 102 -0.11 -4.85 -13.91
N VAL A 103 -1.38 -5.26 -13.84
CA VAL A 103 -1.77 -6.64 -13.52
C VAL A 103 -1.72 -7.56 -14.74
N ASN A 104 -1.79 -6.99 -15.96
CA ASN A 104 -1.94 -7.76 -17.20
C ASN A 104 -0.76 -7.62 -18.18
N GLU A 105 0.00 -6.53 -18.15
CA GLU A 105 1.05 -6.26 -19.14
C GLU A 105 2.45 -6.09 -18.53
N GLN A 106 2.53 -5.67 -17.26
CA GLN A 106 3.82 -5.38 -16.61
C GLN A 106 4.17 -6.36 -15.49
N PHE A 107 3.20 -6.86 -14.74
CA PHE A 107 3.40 -7.81 -13.63
C PHE A 107 2.58 -9.07 -13.82
N ALA A 108 3.21 -10.23 -13.66
CA ALA A 108 2.48 -11.48 -13.45
C ALA A 108 2.14 -11.62 -11.97
N VAL A 109 0.86 -11.79 -11.65
CA VAL A 109 0.40 -12.12 -10.29
C VAL A 109 1.00 -13.46 -9.88
N TYR A 110 1.75 -13.44 -8.78
CA TYR A 110 2.46 -14.60 -8.27
C TYR A 110 1.80 -15.15 -6.99
N GLN A 111 1.26 -14.27 -6.14
CA GLN A 111 0.65 -14.67 -4.87
C GLN A 111 -0.44 -13.69 -4.42
N ARG A 112 -1.44 -14.23 -3.73
CA ARG A 112 -2.46 -13.47 -2.99
C ARG A 112 -2.43 -13.90 -1.53
N ALA A 113 -2.53 -12.96 -0.59
CA ALA A 113 -2.51 -13.23 0.83
C ALA A 113 -3.43 -12.29 1.62
N ALA A 114 -3.93 -12.75 2.76
CA ALA A 114 -4.47 -11.87 3.79
C ALA A 114 -3.32 -11.06 4.43
N HIS A 115 -3.62 -9.89 4.97
CA HIS A 115 -2.64 -9.13 5.75
C HIS A 115 -2.50 -9.73 7.15
N ASP A 116 -1.27 -9.74 7.67
CA ASP A 116 -0.94 -10.21 9.01
C ASP A 116 0.07 -9.23 9.63
N ILE A 117 -0.45 -8.29 10.41
CA ILE A 117 0.34 -7.22 11.04
C ILE A 117 0.81 -7.65 12.43
N ASP A 118 0.07 -8.53 13.11
CA ASP A 118 0.25 -8.76 14.54
C ASP A 118 1.48 -9.59 14.91
N LYS A 119 2.12 -10.21 13.92
CA LYS A 119 3.30 -11.07 14.12
C LYS A 119 4.64 -10.32 14.10
N HIS A 120 4.66 -9.03 13.78
CA HIS A 120 5.91 -8.30 13.56
C HIS A 120 5.95 -6.95 14.29
N THR A 121 6.83 -6.81 15.29
CA THR A 121 6.95 -5.59 16.13
C THR A 121 7.19 -4.32 15.31
N GLY A 122 8.07 -4.36 14.32
CA GLY A 122 8.33 -3.20 13.44
C GLY A 122 7.12 -2.80 12.57
N LEU A 123 6.26 -3.76 12.19
CA LEU A 123 5.02 -3.44 11.49
C LEU A 123 4.00 -2.76 12.41
N LYS A 124 3.96 -3.13 13.70
CA LYS A 124 3.06 -2.50 14.68
C LYS A 124 3.42 -1.05 14.93
N GLN A 125 4.70 -0.73 15.08
CA GLN A 125 5.17 0.65 15.28
C GLN A 125 4.89 1.52 14.04
N ALA A 126 5.24 1.02 12.85
CA ALA A 126 4.95 1.71 11.59
C ALA A 126 3.45 1.96 11.39
N ARG A 127 2.62 0.96 11.69
CA ARG A 127 1.17 1.12 11.69
C ARG A 127 0.72 2.19 12.68
N GLY A 128 1.19 2.14 13.93
CA GLY A 128 0.82 3.12 14.96
C GLY A 128 1.15 4.54 14.52
N ARG A 129 2.34 4.77 13.95
CA ARG A 129 2.73 6.07 13.43
C ARG A 129 1.83 6.55 12.30
N VAL A 130 1.56 5.69 11.32
CA VAL A 130 0.66 6.03 10.20
C VAL A 130 -0.75 6.33 10.72
N GLN A 131 -1.24 5.55 11.69
CA GLN A 131 -2.55 5.73 12.29
C GLN A 131 -2.67 7.08 13.03
N GLU A 132 -1.65 7.48 13.78
CA GLU A 132 -1.59 8.82 14.42
C GLU A 132 -1.73 9.92 13.37
N LEU A 133 -0.94 9.85 12.30
CA LEU A 133 -0.92 10.86 11.24
C LEU A 133 -2.25 10.93 10.48
N VAL A 134 -2.91 9.79 10.24
CA VAL A 134 -4.25 9.75 9.63
C VAL A 134 -5.31 10.42 10.53
N GLY A 135 -5.18 10.28 11.86
CA GLY A 135 -6.10 10.85 12.83
C GLY A 135 -5.92 12.35 13.11
N MET A 136 -4.75 12.92 12.82
CA MET A 136 -4.43 14.35 13.08
C MET A 136 -5.09 15.33 12.09
N GLY A 137 -5.72 14.85 11.02
CA GLY A 137 -6.38 15.68 9.99
C GLY A 137 -7.87 15.93 10.24
N SER A 138 -8.26 16.36 11.45
CA SER A 138 -9.63 16.76 11.80
C SER A 138 -9.78 18.28 11.83
#